data_AF-A0A392TJR2-F1
#
_entry.id   AF-A0A392TJR2-F1
#
_cell.length_a   1.000
_cell.length_b   1.000
_cell.length_c   1.000
_cell.angle_alpha   90.00
_cell.angle_beta   90.00
_cell.angle_gamma   90.00
#
_symmetry.space_group_name_H-M   'P 1'
#
loop_
_entity.id
_entity.type
_entity.pdbx_description
1 polymer ?
#
loop_
_entity_poly.entity_id
_entity_poly.type
_entity_poly.pdbx_seq_one_letter_code
_entity_poly.pdbx_strand_id
1 'polypeptide(L)' 'MRTSQSRQKSYHDKRRKDIEFQEGDYVFLRVTSTTGVGRALKSKKLTSRFIGPYQVLERRGRVAYRIALPPSLSNLHDVF' A
#
# COMPACT_ATOMS: atom_id res chain seq x y z
N MET A 1 -0.77 -34.65 -5.03
CA MET A 1 -0.23 -33.30 -5.38
C MET A 1 -1.31 -32.27 -5.77
N ARG A 2 -2.37 -32.62 -6.51
CA ARG A 2 -3.42 -31.65 -6.91
C ARG A 2 -4.24 -31.09 -5.73
N THR A 3 -4.47 -31.90 -4.70
CA THR A 3 -5.25 -31.51 -3.51
C THR A 3 -4.56 -30.43 -2.67
N SER A 4 -3.24 -30.46 -2.53
CA SER A 4 -2.49 -29.42 -1.81
C SER A 4 -2.46 -28.10 -2.57
N GLN A 5 -2.24 -28.14 -3.90
CA GLN A 5 -2.28 -26.95 -4.76
C GLN A 5 -3.68 -26.31 -4.79
N SER A 6 -4.74 -27.12 -4.89
CA SER A 6 -6.11 -26.61 -4.83
C SER A 6 -6.45 -25.95 -3.49
N ARG A 7 -5.93 -26.48 -2.37
CA ARG A 7 -6.10 -25.86 -1.04
C ARG A 7 -5.32 -24.54 -0.92
N GLN A 8 -4.09 -24.48 -1.42
CA GLN A 8 -3.31 -23.23 -1.45
C GLN A 8 -4.03 -22.15 -2.25
N LYS A 9 -4.52 -22.49 -3.45
CA LYS A 9 -5.26 -21.55 -4.30
C LYS A 9 -6.53 -21.05 -3.62
N SER A 10 -7.34 -21.94 -3.04
CA SER A 10 -8.57 -21.51 -2.38
C SER A 10 -8.31 -20.63 -1.16
N TYR A 11 -7.27 -20.90 -0.37
CA TYR A 11 -6.90 -20.07 0.78
C TYR A 11 -6.42 -18.68 0.36
N HIS A 12 -5.68 -18.61 -0.73
CA HIS A 12 -5.17 -17.37 -1.28
C HIS A 12 -6.27 -16.51 -1.90
N ASP A 13 -7.11 -17.10 -2.75
CA ASP A 13 -8.12 -16.37 -3.52
C ASP A 13 -9.27 -15.90 -2.61
N LYS A 14 -9.64 -16.68 -1.58
CA LYS A 14 -10.74 -16.35 -0.66
C LYS A 14 -10.47 -15.08 0.18
N ARG A 15 -9.21 -14.65 0.32
CA ARG A 15 -8.82 -13.45 1.09
C ARG A 15 -8.45 -12.26 0.22
N ARG A 16 -8.31 -12.44 -1.10
CA ARG A 16 -8.09 -11.33 -2.03
C ARG A 16 -9.42 -10.67 -2.36
N LYS A 17 -9.47 -9.36 -2.17
CA LYS A 17 -10.55 -8.52 -2.66
C LYS A 17 -9.97 -7.61 -3.72
N ASP A 18 -10.66 -7.48 -4.84
CA ASP A 18 -10.40 -6.42 -5.81
C ASP A 18 -10.90 -5.12 -5.17
N ILE A 19 -10.01 -4.46 -4.43
CA ILE A 19 -10.28 -3.16 -3.83
C ILE A 19 -9.83 -2.12 -4.84
N GLU A 20 -10.77 -1.29 -5.27
CA GLU A 20 -10.50 -0.13 -6.09
C GLU A 20 -10.77 1.12 -5.25
N PHE A 21 -9.91 2.13 -5.40
CA PHE A 21 -10.06 3.42 -4.72
C PHE A 21 -10.56 4.46 -5.73
N GLN A 22 -11.29 5.45 -5.22
CA GLN A 22 -11.75 6.60 -5.99
C GLN A 22 -10.97 7.86 -5.60
N GLU A 23 -11.06 8.88 -6.45
CA GLU A 23 -10.52 10.20 -6.13
C GLU A 23 -11.24 10.76 -4.91
N GLY A 24 -10.45 11.26 -3.94
CA GLY A 24 -10.97 11.71 -2.65
C GLY A 24 -10.95 10.66 -1.54
N ASP A 25 -10.74 9.37 -1.85
CA ASP A 25 -10.56 8.35 -0.81
C ASP A 25 -9.25 8.58 -0.04
N TYR A 26 -9.24 8.15 1.23
CA TYR A 26 -8.05 8.18 2.08
C TYR A 26 -7.44 6.79 2.22
N VAL A 27 -6.17 6.66 1.84
CA VAL A 27 -5.43 5.40 1.85
C VAL A 27 -4.21 5.47 2.76
N PHE A 28 -3.88 4.36 3.39
CA PHE A 28 -2.65 4.23 4.17
C PHE A 28 -1.52 3.66 3.33
N LEU A 29 -0.34 4.28 3.38
CA LEU A 29 0.83 3.79 2.67
C LEU A 29 1.60 2.78 3.52
N ARG A 30 1.90 1.62 2.95
CA ARG A 30 2.73 0.61 3.61
C ARG A 30 4.21 0.96 3.51
N VAL A 31 4.88 1.07 4.66
CA VAL A 31 6.31 1.33 4.74
C VAL A 31 7.07 0.03 4.99
N THR A 32 8.08 -0.23 4.17
CA THR A 32 9.07 -1.28 4.39
C THR A 32 10.42 -0.64 4.71
N SER A 33 11.38 -1.45 5.17
CA SER A 33 12.76 -1.00 5.38
C SER A 33 13.40 -0.39 4.12
N THR A 34 12.89 -0.74 2.94
CA THR A 34 13.40 -0.31 1.63
C THR A 34 12.70 0.93 1.10
N THR A 35 11.56 1.34 1.67
CA THR A 35 10.69 2.40 1.12
C THR A 35 11.29 3.81 1.21
N GLY A 36 12.57 3.98 1.55
CA GLY A 36 13.26 5.27 1.45
C GLY A 36 12.75 6.39 2.37
N VAL A 37 11.80 6.13 3.26
CA VAL A 37 11.05 7.12 4.06
C VAL A 37 11.88 7.83 5.17
N GLY A 38 13.22 7.80 5.04
CA GLY A 38 14.15 8.39 5.99
C GLY A 38 14.23 7.66 7.34
N ARG A 39 15.09 8.15 8.23
CA ARG A 39 15.25 7.59 9.59
C ARG A 39 14.06 7.90 10.50
N ALA A 40 13.28 8.94 10.21
CA ALA A 40 12.13 9.37 11.00
C ALA A 40 11.02 8.30 11.04
N LEU A 41 10.82 7.59 9.92
CA LEU A 41 9.81 6.53 9.78
C LEU A 41 10.45 5.14 9.70
N LYS A 42 11.71 4.98 10.14
CA LYS A 42 12.34 3.66 10.26
C LYS A 42 11.49 2.80 11.19
N SER A 43 10.95 1.72 10.65
CA SER A 43 10.20 0.71 11.39
C SER A 43 11.04 0.18 12.55
N LYS A 44 10.74 0.62 13.78
CA LYS A 44 11.23 0.02 15.03
C LYS A 44 10.25 -1.07 15.48
N LYS A 45 10.67 -1.90 16.43
CA LYS A 45 9.77 -2.91 17.04
C LYS A 45 8.51 -2.21 17.55
N LEU A 46 7.33 -2.76 17.22
CA LEU A 46 6.00 -2.22 17.55
C LEU A 46 5.58 -0.91 16.85
N THR A 47 6.32 -0.45 15.83
CA THR A 47 5.84 0.67 15.00
C THR A 47 4.80 0.20 13.98
N SER A 48 3.86 1.09 13.65
CA SER A 48 2.88 0.83 12.59
C SER A 48 3.60 0.60 11.26
N ARG A 49 3.19 -0.43 10.52
CA ARG A 49 3.68 -0.69 9.15
C ARG A 49 3.07 0.24 8.12
N PHE A 50 2.07 1.02 8.52
CA PHE A 50 1.30 1.90 7.68
C PHE A 50 1.43 3.33 8.20
N ILE A 51 1.71 4.27 7.31
CA ILE A 51 1.80 5.70 7.60
C ILE A 51 0.65 6.42 6.93
N GLY A 52 0.06 7.37 7.66
CA GLY A 52 -0.82 8.45 7.18
C GLY A 52 -2.03 8.04 6.35
N PRO A 53 -3.23 8.58 6.60
CA PRO A 53 -4.22 8.64 5.54
C PRO A 53 -3.79 9.72 4.54
N TYR A 54 -3.46 9.30 3.31
CA TYR A 54 -3.22 10.21 2.19
C TYR A 54 -4.41 10.17 1.25
N GLN A 55 -4.81 11.35 0.78
CA GLN A 55 -5.90 11.46 -0.17
C GLN A 55 -5.45 10.99 -1.55
N VAL A 56 -6.24 10.16 -2.21
CA VAL A 56 -6.07 9.82 -3.62
C VAL A 56 -6.47 11.05 -4.45
N LEU A 57 -5.52 11.60 -5.18
CA LEU A 57 -5.72 12.76 -6.06
C LEU A 57 -6.24 12.34 -7.43
N GLU A 58 -5.72 11.24 -7.97
CA GLU A 58 -6.04 10.79 -9.32
C GLU A 58 -5.87 9.27 -9.43
N ARG A 59 -6.77 8.60 -10.15
CA ARG A 59 -6.58 7.19 -10.53
C ARG A 59 -5.88 7.11 -11.89
N ARG A 60 -4.58 6.81 -11.89
CA ARG A 60 -3.76 6.65 -13.12
C ARG A 60 -4.01 5.33 -13.84
N GLY A 61 -4.45 4.29 -13.14
CA GLY A 61 -4.74 2.98 -13.72
C GLY A 61 -5.58 2.10 -12.79
N ARG A 62 -5.81 0.85 -13.18
CA ARG A 62 -6.59 -0.09 -12.34
C ARG A 62 -5.93 -0.37 -10.99
N VAL A 63 -4.61 -0.28 -10.93
CA VAL A 63 -3.79 -0.58 -9.73
C VAL A 63 -2.83 0.57 -9.41
N ALA A 64 -2.94 1.70 -10.10
CA ALA A 64 -2.00 2.82 -9.97
C ALA A 64 -2.75 4.10 -9.56
N TYR A 65 -2.41 4.64 -8.39
CA TYR A 65 -3.08 5.79 -7.79
C TYR A 65 -2.06 6.87 -7.42
N ARG A 66 -2.38 8.11 -7.79
CA ARG A 66 -1.62 9.28 -7.35
C ARG A 66 -2.17 9.74 -6.00
N ILE A 67 -1.31 9.92 -5.01
CA ILE A 67 -1.70 10.31 -3.66
C ILE A 67 -1.06 11.64 -3.24
N ALA A 68 -1.74 12.37 -2.35
CA ALA A 68 -1.25 13.61 -1.78
C ALA A 68 -0.18 13.34 -0.71
N LEU A 69 1.08 13.15 -1.14
CA LEU A 69 2.20 13.00 -0.22
C LEU A 69 2.61 14.36 0.39
N PRO A 70 2.90 14.40 1.69
CA PRO A 70 3.43 15.60 2.33
C PRO A 70 4.85 15.91 1.83
N PRO A 71 5.28 17.18 1.81
CA PRO A 71 6.62 17.56 1.34
C PRO A 71 7.78 16.86 2.08
N SER A 72 7.55 16.41 3.32
CA SER A 72 8.49 15.61 4.11
C SER A 72 8.82 14.25 3.50
N LEU A 73 7.98 13.76 2.59
CA LEU A 73 8.12 12.50 1.86
C LEU A 73 8.35 12.72 0.36
N SER A 74 8.79 13.92 -0.04
CA SER A 74 9.05 14.30 -1.44
C SER A 74 10.08 13.42 -2.15
N ASN A 75 10.88 12.65 -1.41
CA ASN A 75 11.81 11.68 -1.96
C ASN A 75 11.15 10.37 -2.43
N LEU A 76 9.85 10.19 -2.17
CA LEU A 76 9.07 9.05 -2.59
C LEU A 76 8.21 9.43 -3.80
N HIS A 77 8.02 8.50 -4.73
CA HIS A 77 7.10 8.71 -5.85
C HIS A 77 5.67 8.86 -5.33
N ASP A 78 4.91 9.80 -5.89
CA ASP A 78 3.53 10.09 -5.51
C ASP A 78 2.50 9.17 -6.17
N VAL A 79 2.94 8.26 -7.05
CA VAL A 79 2.11 7.26 -7.73
C VAL A 79 2.50 5.85 -7.25
N PHE A 80 1.51 5.08 -6.77
CA PHE A 80 1.66 3.73 -6.22
C PHE A 80 0.74 2.72 -6.89
#